data_AF-A0A450ZZM2-F1
#
_entry.id   AF-A0A450ZZM2-F1
#
_cell.length_a   1.000
_cell.length_b   1.000
_cell.length_c   1.000
_cell.angle_alpha   90.00
_cell.angle_beta   90.00
_cell.angle_gamma   90.00
#
_symmetry.space_group_name_H-M   'P 1'
#
loop_
_entity.id
_entity.type
_entity.pdbx_description
1 polymer ?
#
loop_
_entity_poly.entity_id
_entity_poly.type
_entity_poly.pdbx_seq_one_letter_code
_entity_poly.pdbx_strand_id
1 'polypeptide(L)'
;MDPKLTEQLIEDAQGADALPLLAFTLERLLLDYGSDGDLLISEYRELGGISGSIEAAIDAAFANPGAEPAIPADRNQRNLLLRQGFLPWLARIEPDTDERKRRVARREEIPAESRPLMERLIKQRLLVRDRRRLDDGEEAVVVEVAHEALLRQWPLLSGWLDEDADALKAIEAAKQAANQWNRNNRNPAWLVHRGERRRGVEELLQRVDLDRLLGDEGRGYVRACRKQDDEAAAAAAAREREARAKEQQAMEAEKKRAQAEKERAEAEAKRAAEQARAAEKEQQAMEAEKRRAEAEREQAKIAEKRATDREEAERDRAEATRKRFRLMTVFAVIAILLMVIAAWMAWRSIQQEQIAEQLLANNYWASGVGTERENDPITAAHFYARATRGYSDATDIQAGRLKLQALQTTRNAIALDSVMGHDGKVLGAAFSADESRILTWSADKTARLWRSDGAAQDVTELARMGHDGIVLGAAFSADESRILTWSDDKTARLWDFGVDGFPPGAPSLAGGGYHRDGHGSSG
;
A
#
# COMPACT_ATOMS: atom_id res chain seq x y z
N MET A 1 -30.12 55.91 -14.93
CA MET A 1 -29.07 54.87 -14.97
C MET A 1 -28.14 55.13 -16.15
N ASP A 2 -26.86 55.35 -15.88
CA ASP A 2 -25.84 55.67 -16.89
C ASP A 2 -25.64 54.51 -17.90
N PRO A 3 -25.70 54.74 -19.23
CA PRO A 3 -25.43 53.71 -20.23
C PRO A 3 -24.07 53.01 -20.07
N LYS A 4 -23.04 53.74 -19.60
CA LYS A 4 -21.71 53.16 -19.35
C LYS A 4 -21.72 52.18 -18.18
N LEU A 5 -22.54 52.44 -17.17
CA LEU A 5 -22.73 51.52 -16.05
C LEU A 5 -23.37 50.22 -16.53
N THR A 6 -24.37 50.30 -17.41
CA THR A 6 -25.02 49.10 -17.98
C THR A 6 -24.03 48.24 -18.77
N GLU A 7 -23.19 48.86 -19.61
CA GLU A 7 -22.13 48.13 -20.34
C GLU A 7 -21.15 47.44 -19.39
N GLN A 8 -20.65 48.16 -18.37
CA GLN A 8 -19.71 47.60 -17.40
C GLN A 8 -20.31 46.44 -16.61
N LEU A 9 -21.57 46.56 -16.16
CA LEU A 9 -22.26 45.50 -15.44
C LEU A 9 -22.37 44.22 -16.28
N ILE A 10 -22.69 44.35 -17.57
CA ILE A 10 -22.77 43.20 -18.49
C ILE A 10 -21.38 42.57 -18.69
N GLU A 11 -20.33 43.38 -18.80
CA GLU A 11 -18.96 42.91 -18.96
C GLU A 11 -18.46 42.15 -17.71
N ASP A 12 -18.74 42.67 -16.52
CA ASP A 12 -18.30 42.11 -15.24
C ASP A 12 -19.11 40.86 -14.84
N ALA A 13 -20.31 40.71 -15.38
CA ALA A 13 -21.19 39.59 -15.10
C ALA A 13 -21.04 38.46 -16.13
N GLN A 14 -20.00 37.64 -15.95
CA GLN A 14 -19.76 36.45 -16.79
C GLN A 14 -20.07 35.14 -16.06
N GLY A 15 -20.60 34.16 -16.80
CA GLY A 15 -20.87 32.81 -16.32
C GLY A 15 -22.30 32.55 -15.84
N ALA A 16 -22.58 31.30 -15.42
CA ALA A 16 -23.92 30.84 -15.07
C ALA A 16 -24.56 31.58 -13.87
N ASP A 17 -23.74 32.21 -13.02
CA ASP A 17 -24.18 32.94 -11.81
C ASP A 17 -24.21 34.46 -11.99
N ALA A 18 -24.09 34.96 -13.22
CA ALA A 18 -24.05 36.39 -13.55
C ALA A 18 -25.32 37.15 -13.12
N LEU A 19 -26.51 36.59 -13.40
CA LEU A 19 -27.79 37.29 -13.19
C LEU A 19 -28.14 37.53 -11.71
N PRO A 20 -28.07 36.51 -10.81
CA PRO A 20 -28.37 36.74 -9.39
C PRO A 20 -27.39 37.72 -8.74
N LEU A 21 -26.12 37.63 -9.14
CA LEU A 21 -25.08 38.48 -8.62
C LEU A 21 -25.22 39.94 -9.09
N LEU A 22 -25.58 40.14 -10.36
CA LEU A 22 -25.98 41.45 -10.88
C LEU A 22 -27.15 42.06 -10.12
N ALA A 23 -28.21 41.27 -9.90
CA ALA A 23 -29.38 41.73 -9.17
C ALA A 23 -29.01 42.18 -7.75
N PHE A 24 -28.17 41.39 -7.07
CA PHE A 24 -27.64 41.72 -5.75
C PHE A 24 -26.79 43.00 -5.75
N THR A 25 -25.85 43.13 -6.69
CA THR A 25 -24.98 44.31 -6.81
C THR A 25 -25.77 45.57 -7.15
N LEU A 26 -26.77 45.47 -8.03
CA LEU A 26 -27.64 46.58 -8.38
C LEU A 26 -28.50 47.05 -7.21
N GLU A 27 -29.08 46.11 -6.48
CA GLU A 27 -29.81 46.45 -5.26
C GLU A 27 -28.90 47.16 -4.25
N ARG A 28 -27.66 46.69 -4.09
CA ARG A 28 -26.72 47.32 -3.18
C ARG A 28 -26.34 48.73 -3.62
N LEU A 29 -26.05 48.90 -4.90
CA LEU A 29 -25.74 50.21 -5.48
C LEU A 29 -26.92 51.18 -5.30
N LEU A 30 -28.16 50.71 -5.47
CA LEU A 30 -29.37 51.49 -5.22
C LEU A 30 -29.53 51.89 -3.75
N LEU A 31 -29.21 50.99 -2.82
CA LEU A 31 -29.28 51.27 -1.39
C LEU A 31 -28.22 52.27 -0.92
N ASP A 32 -27.00 52.15 -1.41
CA ASP A 32 -25.86 52.94 -0.95
C ASP A 32 -25.77 54.30 -1.68
N TYR A 33 -26.19 54.38 -2.95
CA TYR A 33 -26.00 55.57 -3.80
C TYR A 33 -27.30 56.10 -4.45
N GLY A 34 -28.32 55.27 -4.64
CA GLY A 34 -29.52 55.61 -5.43
C GLY A 34 -30.50 56.61 -4.81
N SER A 35 -30.08 57.40 -3.83
CA SER A 35 -30.93 58.36 -3.11
C SER A 35 -31.43 59.52 -3.98
N ASP A 36 -30.70 59.86 -5.04
CA ASP A 36 -31.05 60.90 -6.02
C ASP A 36 -31.77 60.35 -7.26
N GLY A 37 -31.98 59.03 -7.33
CA GLY A 37 -32.70 58.33 -8.39
C GLY A 37 -31.86 58.01 -9.64
N ASP A 38 -30.59 58.44 -9.68
CA ASP A 38 -29.65 58.06 -10.73
C ASP A 38 -28.57 57.12 -10.19
N LEU A 39 -27.95 56.35 -11.08
CA LEU A 39 -26.85 55.45 -10.75
C LEU A 39 -25.75 55.64 -11.77
N LEU A 40 -24.54 55.92 -11.28
CA LEU A 40 -23.37 56.31 -12.06
C LEU A 40 -22.31 55.21 -12.07
N ILE A 41 -21.53 55.14 -13.16
CA ILE A 41 -20.40 54.21 -13.24
C ILE A 41 -19.31 54.51 -12.18
N SER A 42 -19.16 55.76 -11.75
CA SER A 42 -18.23 56.13 -10.68
C SER A 42 -18.59 55.50 -9.34
N GLU A 43 -19.88 55.46 -9.01
CA GLU A 43 -20.40 54.87 -7.76
C GLU A 43 -20.22 53.35 -7.78
N TYR A 44 -20.45 52.72 -8.94
CA TYR A 44 -20.19 51.30 -9.11
C TYR A 44 -18.70 50.95 -8.93
N ARG A 45 -17.80 51.80 -9.41
CA ARG A 45 -16.36 51.64 -9.18
C ARG A 45 -15.98 51.90 -7.73
N GLU A 46 -16.64 52.85 -7.06
CA GLU A 46 -16.45 53.15 -5.64
C GLU A 46 -16.92 52.00 -4.75
N LEU A 47 -18.04 51.36 -5.11
CA LEU A 47 -18.53 50.14 -4.49
C LEU A 47 -17.54 48.96 -4.67
N GLY A 48 -16.57 49.06 -5.59
CA GLY A 48 -15.64 47.97 -5.91
C GLY A 48 -16.23 46.93 -6.86
N GLY A 49 -17.22 47.33 -7.66
CA GLY A 49 -17.92 46.47 -8.61
C GLY A 49 -18.69 45.33 -7.94
N ILE A 50 -18.81 44.20 -8.63
CA ILE A 50 -19.52 43.02 -8.12
C ILE A 50 -18.90 42.50 -6.82
N SER A 51 -17.58 42.27 -6.78
CA SER A 51 -16.92 41.72 -5.59
C SER A 51 -16.99 42.68 -4.41
N GLY A 52 -16.82 43.99 -4.65
CA GLY A 52 -16.94 44.99 -3.59
C GLY A 52 -18.36 45.11 -3.03
N SER A 53 -19.40 44.81 -3.82
CA SER A 53 -20.78 44.75 -3.30
C SER A 53 -20.99 43.64 -2.26
N ILE A 54 -20.30 42.51 -2.40
CA ILE A 54 -20.31 41.43 -1.41
C ILE A 54 -19.56 41.87 -0.15
N GLU A 55 -18.37 42.46 -0.30
CA GLU A 55 -17.58 42.98 0.82
C GLU A 55 -18.33 44.04 1.62
N ALA A 56 -18.97 45.00 0.94
CA ALA A 56 -19.78 46.03 1.58
C ALA A 56 -20.96 45.44 2.37
N ALA A 57 -21.63 44.42 1.83
CA ALA A 57 -22.71 43.72 2.52
C ALA A 57 -22.20 42.96 3.76
N ILE A 58 -21.01 42.34 3.67
CA ILE A 58 -20.37 41.66 4.79
C ILE A 58 -19.99 42.67 5.89
N ASP A 59 -19.38 43.80 5.52
CA ASP A 59 -18.99 44.84 6.46
C ASP A 59 -20.23 45.43 7.15
N ALA A 60 -21.31 45.65 6.41
CA ALA A 60 -22.59 46.05 6.97
C ALA A 60 -23.19 45.00 7.91
N ALA A 61 -23.03 43.69 7.62
CA ALA A 61 -23.45 42.62 8.52
C ALA A 61 -22.69 42.66 9.84
N PHE A 62 -21.40 43.01 9.80
CA PHE A 62 -20.52 43.01 10.98
C PHE A 62 -20.29 44.39 11.59
N ALA A 63 -21.02 45.41 11.13
CA ALA A 63 -21.02 46.73 11.73
C ALA A 63 -21.45 46.69 13.21
N ASN A 64 -20.84 47.56 14.03
CA ASN A 64 -21.06 47.66 15.47
C ASN A 64 -20.92 46.31 16.21
N PRO A 65 -19.73 45.68 16.14
CA PRO A 65 -19.52 44.40 16.80
C PRO A 65 -19.62 44.56 18.33
N GLY A 66 -20.42 43.70 18.98
CA GLY A 66 -20.68 43.74 20.43
C GLY A 66 -21.96 44.47 20.88
N ALA A 67 -22.68 45.14 19.98
CA ALA A 67 -24.01 45.71 20.31
C ALA A 67 -25.06 44.62 20.65
N GLU A 68 -24.83 43.40 20.17
CA GLU A 68 -25.60 42.21 20.50
C GLU A 68 -24.67 41.25 21.27
N PRO A 69 -24.93 40.95 22.56
CA PRO A 69 -24.01 40.18 23.40
C PRO A 69 -23.63 38.79 22.85
N ALA A 70 -24.49 38.21 22.01
CA ALA A 70 -24.24 36.92 21.37
C ALA A 70 -23.23 36.98 20.21
N ILE A 71 -22.84 38.18 19.75
CA ILE A 71 -21.89 38.39 18.66
C ILE A 71 -20.59 38.97 19.21
N PRO A 72 -19.47 38.21 19.19
CA PRO A 72 -18.20 38.67 19.72
C PRO A 72 -17.69 39.96 19.07
N ALA A 73 -17.10 40.84 19.90
CA ALA A 73 -16.39 42.03 19.41
C ALA A 73 -15.07 41.67 18.72
N ASP A 74 -14.42 40.58 19.15
CA ASP A 74 -13.20 40.06 18.55
C ASP A 74 -13.45 39.48 17.15
N ARG A 75 -12.59 39.82 16.19
CA ARG A 75 -12.73 39.41 14.79
C ARG A 75 -12.46 37.91 14.60
N ASN A 76 -11.45 37.37 15.29
CA ASN A 76 -11.07 35.96 15.13
C ASN A 76 -12.15 35.04 15.68
N GLN A 77 -12.73 35.38 16.84
CA GLN A 77 -13.84 34.65 17.43
C GLN A 77 -15.09 34.69 16.55
N ARG A 78 -15.41 35.84 15.92
CA ARG A 78 -16.50 35.90 14.92
C ARG A 78 -16.21 35.01 13.71
N ASN A 79 -15.00 35.06 13.17
CA ASN A 79 -14.61 34.24 12.03
C ASN A 79 -14.73 32.75 12.33
N LEU A 80 -14.36 32.31 13.54
CA LEU A 80 -14.52 30.92 13.98
C LEU A 80 -16.00 30.51 14.03
N LEU A 81 -16.85 31.30 14.69
CA LEU A 81 -18.29 31.04 14.75
C LEU A 81 -18.92 31.03 13.35
N LEU A 82 -18.44 31.91 12.47
CA LEU A 82 -18.91 32.00 11.10
C LEU A 82 -18.53 30.75 10.30
N ARG A 83 -17.27 30.29 10.39
CA ARG A 83 -16.81 29.04 9.78
C ARG A 83 -17.63 27.85 10.27
N GLN A 84 -17.88 27.74 11.58
CA GLN A 84 -18.71 26.68 12.17
C GLN A 84 -20.17 26.72 11.71
N GLY A 85 -20.70 27.91 11.40
CA GLY A 85 -22.05 28.08 10.85
C GLY A 85 -22.13 27.73 9.37
N PHE A 86 -21.08 28.00 8.60
CA PHE A 86 -21.02 27.72 7.17
C PHE A 86 -20.63 26.28 6.85
N LEU A 87 -19.58 25.76 7.48
CA LEU A 87 -19.03 24.45 7.19
C LEU A 87 -19.40 23.46 8.31
N PRO A 88 -19.95 22.29 7.97
CA PRO A 88 -20.28 21.78 6.63
C PRO A 88 -21.72 22.10 6.15
N TRP A 89 -22.44 22.99 6.83
CA TRP A 89 -23.90 23.11 6.74
C TRP A 89 -24.43 23.81 5.49
N LEU A 90 -23.76 24.86 5.04
CA LEU A 90 -24.24 25.76 3.99
C LEU A 90 -23.46 25.63 2.68
N ALA A 91 -22.36 24.87 2.69
CA ALA A 91 -21.54 24.62 1.52
C ALA A 91 -21.09 23.16 1.45
N ARG A 92 -20.84 22.69 0.24
CA ARG A 92 -20.24 21.39 -0.06
C ARG A 92 -19.30 21.51 -1.26
N ILE A 93 -18.45 20.52 -1.44
CA ILE A 93 -17.62 20.37 -2.62
C ILE A 93 -18.00 19.03 -3.25
N GLU A 94 -18.34 19.06 -4.53
CA GLU A 94 -18.65 17.84 -5.27
C GLU A 94 -17.38 17.01 -5.42
N PRO A 95 -17.36 15.73 -4.98
CA PRO A 95 -16.16 14.91 -4.99
C PRO A 95 -15.54 14.71 -6.38
N ASP A 96 -16.37 14.66 -7.42
CA ASP A 96 -15.95 14.31 -8.78
C ASP A 96 -15.50 15.53 -9.61
N THR A 97 -16.01 16.73 -9.30
CA THR A 97 -15.81 17.93 -10.12
C THR A 97 -15.07 19.06 -9.38
N ASP A 98 -14.82 18.90 -8.08
CA ASP A 98 -14.33 19.96 -7.19
C ASP A 98 -15.22 21.22 -7.18
N GLU A 99 -16.46 21.13 -7.70
CA GLU A 99 -17.38 22.25 -7.73
C GLU A 99 -17.88 22.58 -6.32
N ARG A 100 -17.66 23.82 -5.90
CA ARG A 100 -18.29 24.38 -4.69
C ARG A 100 -19.76 24.58 -4.95
N LYS A 101 -20.60 23.97 -4.13
CA LYS A 101 -22.07 24.04 -4.22
C LYS A 101 -22.68 24.45 -2.89
N ARG A 102 -23.73 25.25 -2.93
CA ARG A 102 -24.51 25.59 -1.74
C ARG A 102 -25.21 24.34 -1.21
N ARG A 103 -25.30 24.27 0.12
CA ARG A 103 -26.05 23.24 0.84
C ARG A 103 -27.23 23.90 1.54
N VAL A 104 -28.35 23.18 1.53
CA VAL A 104 -29.54 23.53 2.30
C VAL A 104 -29.40 22.89 3.67
N ALA A 105 -29.37 23.70 4.73
CA ALA A 105 -29.40 23.22 6.11
C ALA A 105 -30.73 23.55 6.78
N ARG A 106 -31.21 22.64 7.63
CA ARG A 106 -32.23 23.01 8.63
C ARG A 106 -31.59 24.01 9.59
N ARG A 107 -32.34 25.04 10.00
CA ARG A 107 -31.84 26.04 10.95
C ARG A 107 -31.33 25.42 12.27
N GLU A 108 -31.89 24.28 12.66
CA GLU A 108 -31.54 23.54 13.88
C GLU A 108 -30.24 22.74 13.77
N GLU A 109 -29.77 22.45 12.55
CA GLU A 109 -28.49 21.79 12.29
C GLU A 109 -27.33 22.76 12.51
N ILE A 110 -27.51 24.02 12.13
CA ILE A 110 -26.53 25.09 12.32
C ILE A 110 -26.29 25.31 13.82
N PRO A 111 -25.02 25.37 14.28
CA PRO A 111 -24.66 25.62 15.69
C PRO A 111 -25.36 26.86 16.25
N ALA A 112 -25.89 26.75 17.47
CA ALA A 112 -26.73 27.80 18.07
C ALA A 112 -25.95 29.12 18.25
N GLU A 113 -24.67 29.01 18.55
CA GLU A 113 -23.71 30.09 18.73
C GLU A 113 -23.45 30.86 17.43
N SER A 114 -23.55 30.20 16.29
CA SER A 114 -23.37 30.80 14.96
C SER A 114 -24.63 31.48 14.43
N ARG A 115 -25.83 31.10 14.91
CA ARG A 115 -27.12 31.58 14.40
C ARG A 115 -27.26 33.11 14.42
N PRO A 116 -26.87 33.86 15.47
CA PRO A 116 -26.95 35.32 15.46
C PRO A 116 -26.17 35.95 14.29
N LEU A 117 -24.98 35.42 13.97
CA LEU A 117 -24.20 35.86 12.81
C LEU A 117 -24.92 35.50 11.50
N MET A 118 -25.51 34.30 11.40
CA MET A 118 -26.30 33.91 10.22
C MET A 118 -27.49 34.86 10.01
N GLU A 119 -28.20 35.24 11.07
CA GLU A 119 -29.33 36.19 11.00
C GLU A 119 -28.88 37.57 10.52
N ARG A 120 -27.66 38.02 10.84
CA ARG A 120 -27.10 39.26 10.28
C ARG A 120 -26.81 39.13 8.78
N LEU A 121 -26.26 38.00 8.34
CA LEU A 121 -26.04 37.73 6.91
C LEU A 121 -27.35 37.59 6.12
N ILE A 122 -28.39 37.03 6.74
CA ILE A 122 -29.75 37.00 6.17
C ILE A 122 -30.29 38.42 5.98
N LYS A 123 -30.12 39.31 6.97
CA LYS A 123 -30.54 40.73 6.86
C LYS A 123 -29.83 41.46 5.72
N GLN A 124 -28.57 41.10 5.45
CA GLN A 124 -27.80 41.63 4.32
C GLN A 124 -27.95 40.81 3.03
N ARG A 125 -28.92 39.87 2.99
CA ARG A 125 -29.27 39.04 1.83
C ARG A 125 -28.13 38.17 1.27
N LEU A 126 -27.11 37.90 2.07
CA LEU A 126 -26.04 36.96 1.73
C LEU A 126 -26.47 35.50 1.95
N LEU A 127 -27.45 35.30 2.84
CA LEU A 127 -28.10 34.03 3.09
C LEU A 127 -29.62 34.18 2.88
N VAL A 128 -30.26 33.10 2.46
CA VAL A 128 -31.72 33.02 2.33
C VAL A 128 -32.27 32.13 3.44
N ARG A 129 -33.38 32.57 4.03
CA ARG A 129 -34.16 31.79 4.98
C ARG A 129 -35.56 31.57 4.42
N ASP A 130 -35.96 30.31 4.33
CA ASP A 130 -37.27 29.93 3.82
C ASP A 130 -37.90 28.82 4.69
N ARG A 131 -39.22 28.63 4.57
CA ARG A 131 -39.93 27.48 5.13
C ARG A 131 -40.38 26.59 3.98
N ARG A 132 -39.78 25.41 3.86
CA ARG A 132 -40.13 24.43 2.81
C ARG A 132 -40.29 23.03 3.39
N ARG A 133 -41.08 22.21 2.69
CA ARG A 133 -41.17 20.77 2.95
C ARG A 133 -39.94 20.08 2.38
N LEU A 134 -39.26 19.29 3.22
CA LEU A 134 -38.03 18.57 2.87
C LEU A 134 -38.32 17.16 2.37
N ASP A 135 -37.27 16.46 1.90
CA ASP A 135 -37.35 15.12 1.32
C ASP A 135 -37.90 14.05 2.29
N ASP A 136 -37.78 14.29 3.60
CA ASP A 136 -38.39 13.47 4.66
C ASP A 136 -39.87 13.80 4.93
N GLY A 137 -40.45 14.76 4.20
CA GLY A 137 -41.85 15.17 4.29
C GLY A 137 -42.15 16.21 5.37
N GLU A 138 -41.17 16.58 6.20
CA GLU A 138 -41.36 17.59 7.24
C GLU A 138 -41.23 19.02 6.70
N GLU A 139 -42.06 19.93 7.21
CA GLU A 139 -41.86 21.36 7.00
C GLU A 139 -40.84 21.90 7.99
N ALA A 140 -39.75 22.45 7.47
CA ALA A 140 -38.68 23.03 8.30
C ALA A 140 -38.30 24.43 7.83
N VAL A 141 -37.80 25.23 8.77
CA VAL A 141 -37.11 26.48 8.44
C VAL A 141 -35.70 26.13 8.02
N VAL A 142 -35.35 26.47 6.79
CA VAL A 142 -34.06 26.20 6.18
C VAL A 142 -33.27 27.47 5.97
N VAL A 143 -31.95 27.32 5.92
CA VAL A 143 -31.01 28.37 5.56
C VAL A 143 -30.12 27.84 4.44
N GLU A 144 -29.87 28.66 3.42
CA GLU A 144 -28.91 28.37 2.35
C GLU A 144 -28.18 29.65 1.93
N VAL A 145 -27.04 29.47 1.26
CA VAL A 145 -26.31 30.59 0.65
C VAL A 145 -27.14 31.17 -0.48
N ALA A 146 -27.30 32.50 -0.52
CA ALA A 146 -28.16 33.14 -1.50
C ALA A 146 -27.73 32.83 -2.94
N HIS A 147 -26.42 32.92 -3.21
CA HIS A 147 -25.84 32.75 -4.53
C HIS A 147 -24.54 31.93 -4.48
N GLU A 148 -24.36 31.04 -5.45
CA GLU A 148 -23.18 30.17 -5.55
C GLU A 148 -21.87 30.97 -5.70
N ALA A 149 -21.96 32.15 -6.33
CA ALA A 149 -20.86 33.09 -6.46
C ALA A 149 -20.24 33.48 -5.12
N LEU A 150 -21.00 33.50 -4.02
CA LEU A 150 -20.47 33.81 -2.69
C LEU A 150 -19.43 32.77 -2.23
N LEU A 151 -19.58 31.50 -2.61
CA LEU A 151 -18.61 30.45 -2.25
C LEU A 151 -17.26 30.62 -2.97
N ARG A 152 -17.23 31.40 -4.06
CA ARG A 152 -16.02 31.62 -4.87
C ARG A 152 -15.42 33.01 -4.67
N GLN A 153 -16.26 34.02 -4.55
CA GLN A 153 -15.83 35.42 -4.54
C GLN A 153 -15.58 35.96 -3.13
N TRP A 154 -16.14 35.36 -2.07
CA TRP A 154 -15.84 35.79 -0.71
C TRP A 154 -14.51 35.19 -0.25
N PRO A 155 -13.43 35.97 -0.09
CA PRO A 155 -12.09 35.40 0.11
C PRO A 155 -11.97 34.56 1.38
N LEU A 156 -12.65 34.96 2.46
CA LEU A 156 -12.63 34.25 3.74
C LEU A 156 -13.31 32.87 3.62
N LEU A 157 -14.50 32.81 2.99
CA LEU A 157 -15.23 31.56 2.81
C LEU A 157 -14.55 30.65 1.78
N SER A 158 -14.02 31.23 0.70
CA SER A 158 -13.20 30.50 -0.27
C SER A 158 -12.00 29.83 0.40
N GLY A 159 -11.25 30.58 1.21
CA GLY A 159 -10.09 30.04 1.93
C GLY A 159 -10.46 28.88 2.86
N TRP A 160 -11.58 28.97 3.59
CA TRP A 160 -12.05 27.86 4.42
C TRP A 160 -12.47 26.64 3.62
N LEU A 161 -13.10 26.83 2.46
CA LEU A 161 -13.46 25.73 1.56
C LEU A 161 -12.23 25.04 0.98
N ASP A 162 -11.17 25.79 0.68
CA ASP A 162 -9.89 25.24 0.23
C ASP A 162 -9.17 24.46 1.36
N GLU A 163 -9.17 25.00 2.58
CA GLU A 163 -8.58 24.34 3.75
C GLU A 163 -9.29 23.03 4.13
N ASP A 164 -10.63 22.98 4.07
CA ASP A 164 -11.42 21.80 4.42
C ASP A 164 -11.78 20.94 3.19
N ALA A 165 -11.17 21.19 2.03
CA ALA A 165 -11.59 20.60 0.76
C ALA A 165 -11.66 19.07 0.80
N ASP A 166 -10.61 18.41 1.26
CA ASP A 166 -10.54 16.95 1.30
C ASP A 166 -11.57 16.36 2.28
N ALA A 167 -11.75 17.00 3.43
CA ALA A 167 -12.74 16.57 4.43
C ALA A 167 -14.18 16.71 3.91
N LEU A 168 -14.49 17.83 3.25
CA LEU A 168 -15.81 18.10 2.68
C LEU A 168 -16.11 17.17 1.50
N LYS A 169 -15.12 16.84 0.68
CA LYS A 169 -15.26 15.87 -0.41
C LYS A 169 -15.47 14.45 0.12
N ALA A 170 -14.65 14.01 1.07
CA ALA A 170 -14.77 12.68 1.66
C ALA A 170 -16.13 12.48 2.34
N ILE A 171 -16.60 13.47 3.13
CA ILE A 171 -17.90 13.35 3.80
C ILE A 171 -19.08 13.40 2.82
N GLU A 172 -18.98 14.20 1.75
CA GLU A 172 -20.02 14.26 0.73
C GLU A 172 -20.05 12.97 -0.10
N ALA A 173 -18.91 12.42 -0.47
CA ALA A 173 -18.81 11.11 -1.14
C ALA A 173 -19.41 10.00 -0.28
N ALA A 174 -19.10 9.97 1.03
CA ALA A 174 -19.69 9.01 1.96
C ALA A 174 -21.20 9.16 2.07
N LYS A 175 -21.71 10.39 2.12
CA LYS A 175 -23.15 10.68 2.17
C LYS A 175 -23.86 10.26 0.89
N GLN A 176 -23.30 10.55 -0.28
CA GLN A 176 -23.84 10.13 -1.57
C GLN A 176 -23.85 8.61 -1.70
N ALA A 177 -22.76 7.92 -1.30
CA ALA A 177 -22.68 6.48 -1.30
C ALA A 177 -23.69 5.83 -0.35
N ALA A 178 -23.86 6.38 0.86
CA ALA A 178 -24.86 5.92 1.82
C ALA A 178 -26.29 6.03 1.26
N ASN A 179 -26.61 7.16 0.61
CA ASN A 179 -27.90 7.36 -0.04
C ASN A 179 -28.13 6.34 -1.17
N GLN A 180 -27.12 6.08 -1.99
CA GLN A 180 -27.20 5.07 -3.05
C GLN A 180 -27.38 3.66 -2.48
N TRP A 181 -26.62 3.30 -1.44
CA TRP A 181 -26.76 2.02 -0.74
C TRP A 181 -28.17 1.84 -0.17
N ASN A 182 -28.74 2.85 0.49
CA ASN A 182 -30.11 2.81 1.01
C ASN A 182 -31.16 2.67 -0.11
N ARG A 183 -31.03 3.44 -1.20
CA ARG A 183 -31.93 3.34 -2.37
C ARG A 183 -31.88 1.96 -3.04
N ASN A 184 -30.75 1.27 -2.93
CA ASN A 184 -30.54 -0.08 -3.48
C ASN A 184 -30.77 -1.18 -2.43
N ASN A 185 -31.71 -0.98 -1.50
CA ASN A 185 -32.09 -1.95 -0.47
C ASN A 185 -30.91 -2.46 0.37
N ARG A 186 -29.91 -1.60 0.59
CA ARG A 186 -28.69 -1.91 1.36
C ARG A 186 -27.88 -3.09 0.81
N ASN A 187 -27.89 -3.28 -0.50
CA ASN A 187 -27.10 -4.31 -1.16
C ASN A 187 -25.58 -4.08 -0.94
N PRO A 188 -24.81 -5.08 -0.47
CA PRO A 188 -23.37 -4.97 -0.26
C PRO A 188 -22.54 -4.52 -1.47
N ALA A 189 -23.03 -4.71 -2.70
CA ALA A 189 -22.37 -4.23 -3.91
C ALA A 189 -22.22 -2.70 -3.97
N TRP A 190 -22.97 -1.96 -3.15
CA TRP A 190 -22.90 -0.49 -3.07
C TRP A 190 -22.04 0.02 -1.91
N LEU A 191 -21.35 -0.87 -1.18
CA LEU A 191 -20.38 -0.51 -0.15
C LEU A 191 -19.02 -0.22 -0.81
N VAL A 192 -18.91 0.97 -1.40
CA VAL A 192 -17.77 1.36 -2.24
C VAL A 192 -16.57 1.89 -1.45
N HIS A 193 -16.74 2.21 -0.17
CA HIS A 193 -15.65 2.69 0.69
C HIS A 193 -14.98 1.51 1.38
N ARG A 194 -13.72 1.21 1.05
CA ARG A 194 -12.89 0.21 1.73
C ARG A 194 -11.53 0.79 2.11
N GLY A 195 -10.73 0.04 2.87
CA GLY A 195 -9.31 0.34 3.07
C GLY A 195 -9.06 1.71 3.71
N GLU A 196 -8.17 2.51 3.12
CA GLU A 196 -7.86 3.87 3.60
C GLU A 196 -9.03 4.83 3.39
N ARG A 197 -9.79 4.75 2.28
CA ARG A 197 -10.96 5.62 2.06
C ARG A 197 -11.99 5.50 3.18
N ARG A 198 -12.28 4.27 3.62
CA ARG A 198 -13.18 4.04 4.77
C ARG A 198 -12.58 4.61 6.05
N ARG A 199 -11.29 4.36 6.31
CA ARG A 199 -10.60 4.85 7.52
C ARG A 199 -10.54 6.37 7.58
N GLY A 200 -10.31 7.03 6.45
CA GLY A 200 -10.35 8.50 6.35
C GLY A 200 -11.73 9.05 6.71
N VAL A 201 -12.81 8.43 6.21
CA VAL A 201 -14.16 8.82 6.64
C VAL A 201 -14.38 8.59 8.14
N GLU A 202 -13.96 7.43 8.68
CA GLU A 202 -14.07 7.15 10.13
C GLU A 202 -13.31 8.17 11.00
N GLU A 203 -12.14 8.62 10.57
CA GLU A 203 -11.38 9.67 11.24
C GLU A 203 -12.13 11.00 11.22
N LEU A 204 -12.72 11.37 10.08
CA LEU A 204 -13.54 12.58 9.97
C LEU A 204 -14.76 12.57 10.90
N LEU A 205 -15.31 11.40 11.24
CA LEU A 205 -16.43 11.29 12.20
C LEU A 205 -16.03 11.61 13.65
N GLN A 206 -14.74 11.79 13.95
CA GLN A 206 -14.33 12.37 15.24
C GLN A 206 -14.70 13.85 15.34
N ARG A 207 -14.87 14.53 14.21
CA ARG A 207 -15.41 15.89 14.17
C ARG A 207 -16.94 15.83 14.28
N VAL A 208 -17.48 16.40 15.36
CA VAL A 208 -18.92 16.35 15.72
C VAL A 208 -19.82 16.94 14.62
N ASP A 209 -19.36 17.98 13.95
CA ASP A 209 -20.06 18.63 12.83
C ASP A 209 -20.22 17.67 11.63
N LEU A 210 -19.14 16.99 11.23
CA LEU A 210 -19.16 16.02 10.12
C LEU A 210 -19.94 14.74 10.46
N ASP A 211 -19.83 14.25 11.69
CA ASP A 211 -20.63 13.10 12.15
C ASP A 211 -22.14 13.40 12.08
N ARG A 212 -22.53 14.59 12.57
CA ARG A 212 -23.92 15.03 12.53
C ARG A 212 -24.41 15.27 11.09
N LEU A 213 -23.56 15.76 10.19
CA LEU A 213 -23.86 15.93 8.78
C LEU A 213 -24.15 14.62 8.05
N LEU A 214 -23.36 13.59 8.38
CA LEU A 214 -23.46 12.25 7.80
C LEU A 214 -24.71 11.52 8.31
N GLY A 215 -25.05 11.74 9.58
CA GLY A 215 -26.28 11.23 10.19
C GLY A 215 -26.30 9.71 10.38
N ASP A 216 -27.41 9.21 10.91
CA ASP A 216 -27.60 7.81 11.30
C ASP A 216 -27.45 6.85 10.12
N GLU A 217 -27.99 7.23 8.97
CA GLU A 217 -27.94 6.44 7.74
C GLU A 217 -26.51 6.29 7.24
N GLY A 218 -25.75 7.39 7.17
CA GLY A 218 -24.37 7.35 6.72
C GLY A 218 -23.44 6.67 7.74
N ARG A 219 -23.68 6.82 9.05
CA ARG A 219 -22.99 6.01 10.07
C ARG A 219 -23.29 4.51 9.90
N GLY A 220 -24.53 4.17 9.56
CA GLY A 220 -24.93 2.80 9.24
C GLY A 220 -24.16 2.24 8.05
N TYR A 221 -24.02 3.04 6.99
CA TYR A 221 -23.21 2.73 5.82
C TYR A 221 -21.74 2.50 6.18
N VAL A 222 -21.09 3.41 6.90
CA VAL A 222 -19.66 3.27 7.28
C VAL A 222 -19.42 2.01 8.12
N ARG A 223 -20.33 1.69 9.05
CA ARG A 223 -20.24 0.43 9.81
C ARG A 223 -20.40 -0.81 8.93
N ALA A 224 -21.28 -0.77 7.93
CA ALA A 224 -21.45 -1.87 6.98
C ALA A 224 -20.18 -2.07 6.13
N CYS A 225 -19.56 -0.99 5.66
CA CYS A 225 -18.27 -1.03 4.98
C CYS A 225 -17.19 -1.68 5.86
N ARG A 226 -17.07 -1.24 7.13
CA ARG A 226 -16.10 -1.82 8.08
C ARG A 226 -16.29 -3.33 8.22
N LYS A 227 -17.54 -3.76 8.41
CA LYS A 227 -17.87 -5.18 8.55
C LYS A 227 -17.44 -5.99 7.32
N GLN A 228 -17.67 -5.46 6.11
CA GLN A 228 -17.25 -6.12 4.88
C GLN A 228 -15.73 -6.21 4.74
N ASP A 229 -15.00 -5.16 5.11
CA ASP A 229 -13.54 -5.16 5.12
C ASP A 229 -12.99 -6.22 6.10
N ASP A 230 -13.55 -6.29 7.31
CA ASP A 230 -13.16 -7.26 8.32
C ASP A 230 -13.43 -8.70 7.86
N GLU A 231 -14.57 -8.94 7.22
CA GLU A 231 -14.92 -10.25 6.63
C GLU A 231 -13.97 -10.63 5.48
N ALA A 232 -13.63 -9.68 4.61
CA ALA A 232 -12.68 -9.90 3.52
C ALA A 232 -11.27 -10.21 4.04
N ALA A 233 -10.80 -9.47 5.05
CA ALA A 233 -9.51 -9.69 5.69
C ALA A 233 -9.45 -11.05 6.39
N ALA A 234 -10.51 -11.45 7.10
CA ALA A 234 -10.60 -12.75 7.73
C ALA A 234 -10.57 -13.90 6.70
N ALA A 235 -11.27 -13.74 5.58
CA ALA A 235 -11.26 -14.73 4.49
C ALA A 235 -9.87 -14.86 3.84
N ALA A 236 -9.17 -13.74 3.62
CA ALA A 236 -7.81 -13.75 3.10
C ALA A 236 -6.83 -14.46 4.05
N ALA A 237 -6.90 -14.15 5.35
CA ALA A 237 -6.07 -14.80 6.37
C ALA A 237 -6.35 -16.31 6.48
N ALA A 238 -7.61 -16.74 6.30
CA ALA A 238 -7.96 -18.15 6.29
C ALA A 238 -7.34 -18.90 5.08
N ARG A 239 -7.40 -18.30 3.88
CA ARG A 239 -6.77 -18.85 2.67
C ARG A 239 -5.26 -18.98 2.83
N GLU A 240 -4.62 -17.99 3.42
CA GLU A 240 -3.17 -18.03 3.67
C GLU A 240 -2.80 -19.13 4.67
N ARG A 241 -3.56 -19.29 5.76
CA ARG A 241 -3.36 -20.39 6.72
C ARG A 241 -3.51 -21.75 6.05
N GLU A 242 -4.50 -21.92 5.18
CA GLU A 242 -4.69 -23.16 4.41
C GLU A 242 -3.53 -23.42 3.45
N ALA A 243 -3.04 -22.40 2.75
CA ALA A 243 -1.88 -22.51 1.87
C ALA A 243 -0.61 -22.92 2.64
N ARG A 244 -0.33 -22.25 3.77
CA ARG A 244 0.80 -22.59 4.64
C ARG A 244 0.68 -24.02 5.19
N ALA A 245 -0.52 -24.47 5.55
CA ALA A 245 -0.74 -25.84 6.02
C ALA A 245 -0.48 -26.87 4.92
N LYS A 246 -0.90 -26.61 3.68
CA LYS A 246 -0.61 -27.46 2.52
C LYS A 246 0.89 -27.52 2.22
N GLU A 247 1.58 -26.38 2.30
CA GLU A 247 3.04 -26.31 2.11
C GLU A 247 3.79 -27.12 3.19
N GLN A 248 3.39 -26.97 4.46
CA GLN A 248 3.96 -27.77 5.55
C GLN A 248 3.73 -29.28 5.34
N GLN A 249 2.52 -29.68 4.93
CA GLN A 249 2.23 -31.08 4.60
C GLN A 249 3.07 -31.59 3.43
N ALA A 250 3.29 -30.77 2.40
CA ALA A 250 4.14 -31.12 1.27
C ALA A 250 5.60 -31.30 1.70
N MET A 251 6.14 -30.39 2.51
CA MET A 251 7.50 -30.50 3.06
C MET A 251 7.66 -31.74 3.97
N GLU A 252 6.68 -32.05 4.80
CA GLU A 252 6.71 -33.27 5.61
C GLU A 252 6.67 -34.53 4.75
N ALA A 253 5.86 -34.54 3.69
CA ALA A 253 5.80 -35.66 2.75
C ALA A 253 7.13 -35.83 2.00
N GLU A 254 7.77 -34.74 1.58
CA GLU A 254 9.08 -34.77 0.93
C GLU A 254 10.17 -35.29 1.88
N LYS A 255 10.21 -34.80 3.13
CA LYS A 255 11.13 -35.33 4.16
C LYS A 255 10.94 -36.83 4.38
N LYS A 256 9.69 -37.30 4.44
CA LYS A 256 9.39 -38.74 4.57
C LYS A 256 9.85 -39.54 3.35
N ARG A 257 9.70 -38.99 2.14
CA ARG A 257 10.21 -39.62 0.90
C ARG A 257 11.73 -39.70 0.89
N ALA A 258 12.42 -38.61 1.19
CA ALA A 258 13.88 -38.57 1.25
C ALA A 258 14.44 -39.55 2.30
N GLN A 259 13.78 -39.64 3.47
CA GLN A 259 14.14 -40.62 4.50
C GLN A 259 13.95 -42.07 4.00
N ALA A 260 12.83 -42.36 3.34
CA ALA A 260 12.58 -43.70 2.78
C ALA A 260 13.56 -44.06 1.66
N GLU A 261 13.97 -43.11 0.83
CA GLU A 261 15.01 -43.32 -0.20
C GLU A 261 16.38 -43.60 0.42
N LYS A 262 16.75 -42.86 1.47
CA LYS A 262 17.98 -43.10 2.22
C LYS A 262 18.00 -44.50 2.83
N GLU A 263 16.91 -44.93 3.47
CA GLU A 263 16.78 -46.28 4.05
C GLU A 263 16.89 -47.38 2.98
N ARG A 264 16.32 -47.17 1.79
CA ARG A 264 16.46 -48.10 0.65
C ARG A 264 17.90 -48.18 0.17
N ALA A 265 18.57 -47.04 -0.02
CA ALA A 265 19.97 -47.00 -0.43
C ALA A 265 20.89 -47.70 0.58
N GLU A 266 20.66 -47.51 1.89
CA GLU A 266 21.40 -48.21 2.95
C GLU A 266 21.17 -49.73 2.91
N ALA A 267 19.94 -50.18 2.64
CA ALA A 267 19.61 -51.60 2.51
C ALA A 267 20.27 -52.24 1.27
N GLU A 268 20.28 -51.53 0.13
CA GLU A 268 20.96 -51.97 -1.10
C GLU A 268 22.48 -52.05 -0.90
N ALA A 269 23.09 -51.04 -0.26
CA ALA A 269 24.51 -51.04 0.06
C ALA A 269 24.90 -52.22 0.96
N LYS A 270 24.06 -52.55 1.97
CA LYS A 270 24.28 -53.75 2.82
C LYS A 270 24.25 -55.04 2.01
N ARG A 271 23.26 -55.21 1.12
CA ARG A 271 23.16 -56.40 0.25
C ARG A 271 24.36 -56.51 -0.69
N ALA A 272 24.78 -55.41 -1.31
CA ALA A 272 25.96 -55.37 -2.17
C ALA A 272 27.24 -55.75 -1.40
N ALA A 273 27.40 -55.26 -0.16
CA ALA A 273 28.53 -55.62 0.69
C ALA A 273 28.53 -57.11 1.08
N GLU A 274 27.36 -57.70 1.35
CA GLU A 274 27.24 -59.14 1.60
C GLU A 274 27.61 -59.98 0.38
N GLN A 275 27.15 -59.60 -0.81
CA GLN A 275 27.51 -60.25 -2.07
C GLN A 275 29.01 -60.15 -2.36
N ALA A 276 29.61 -58.97 -2.15
CA ALA A 276 31.05 -58.77 -2.32
C ALA A 276 31.86 -59.66 -1.36
N ARG A 277 31.45 -59.77 -0.09
CA ARG A 277 32.09 -60.69 0.88
C ARG A 277 31.94 -62.15 0.49
N ALA A 278 30.81 -62.55 -0.09
CA ALA A 278 30.61 -63.91 -0.58
C ALA A 278 31.54 -64.21 -1.77
N ALA A 279 31.62 -63.30 -2.74
CA ALA A 279 32.51 -63.41 -3.89
C ALA A 279 34.00 -63.44 -3.48
N GLU A 280 34.39 -62.63 -2.49
CA GLU A 280 35.75 -62.64 -1.95
C GLU A 280 36.09 -64.00 -1.31
N LYS A 281 35.16 -64.59 -0.55
CA LYS A 281 35.32 -65.93 0.02
C LYS A 281 35.47 -67.00 -1.07
N GLU A 282 34.70 -66.92 -2.15
CA GLU A 282 34.83 -67.83 -3.30
C GLU A 282 36.19 -67.66 -4.01
N GLN A 283 36.66 -66.42 -4.20
CA GLN A 283 37.99 -66.16 -4.74
C GLN A 283 39.09 -66.71 -3.85
N GLN A 284 39.01 -66.49 -2.53
CA GLN A 284 39.96 -67.04 -1.57
C GLN A 284 39.94 -68.57 -1.55
N ALA A 285 38.77 -69.20 -1.72
CA ALA A 285 38.66 -70.65 -1.84
C ALA A 285 39.31 -71.18 -3.13
N MET A 286 39.06 -70.54 -4.28
CA MET A 286 39.71 -70.89 -5.55
C MET A 286 41.23 -70.68 -5.49
N GLU A 287 41.72 -69.59 -4.90
CA GLU A 287 43.14 -69.37 -4.71
C GLU A 287 43.76 -70.40 -3.75
N ALA A 288 43.06 -70.76 -2.68
CA ALA A 288 43.51 -71.81 -1.76
C ALA A 288 43.58 -73.18 -2.45
N GLU A 289 42.62 -73.51 -3.31
CA GLU A 289 42.63 -74.74 -4.11
C GLU A 289 43.77 -74.74 -5.14
N LYS A 290 43.99 -73.61 -5.82
CA LYS A 290 45.13 -73.43 -6.73
C LYS A 290 46.47 -73.57 -5.99
N ARG A 291 46.61 -72.96 -4.80
CA ARG A 291 47.79 -73.09 -3.94
C ARG A 291 47.98 -74.51 -3.42
N ARG A 292 46.90 -75.25 -3.14
CA ARG A 292 46.99 -76.68 -2.79
C ARG A 292 47.49 -77.51 -3.97
N ALA A 293 46.95 -77.29 -5.17
CA ALA A 293 47.42 -77.97 -6.38
C ALA A 293 48.88 -77.63 -6.73
N GLU A 294 49.31 -76.39 -6.46
CA GLU A 294 50.69 -75.94 -6.66
C GLU A 294 51.64 -76.49 -5.59
N ALA A 295 51.18 -76.59 -4.33
CA ALA A 295 51.89 -77.24 -3.24
C ALA A 295 52.01 -78.76 -3.43
N GLU A 296 51.02 -79.43 -4.02
CA GLU A 296 51.11 -80.84 -4.41
C GLU A 296 52.11 -81.05 -5.57
N ARG A 297 52.18 -80.11 -6.53
CA ARG A 297 53.21 -80.09 -7.57
C ARG A 297 54.61 -79.82 -7.03
N GLU A 298 54.75 -78.95 -6.02
CA GLU A 298 56.01 -78.69 -5.32
C GLU A 298 56.41 -79.84 -4.39
N GLN A 299 55.46 -80.49 -3.70
CA GLN A 299 55.73 -81.69 -2.91
C GLN A 299 56.16 -82.87 -3.80
N ALA A 300 55.65 -82.97 -5.03
CA ALA A 300 56.15 -83.91 -6.03
C ALA A 300 57.60 -83.58 -6.47
N LYS A 301 58.00 -82.29 -6.53
CA LYS A 301 59.38 -81.86 -6.81
C LYS A 301 60.33 -81.99 -5.61
N ILE A 302 59.82 -81.84 -4.39
CA ILE A 302 60.58 -81.97 -3.13
C ILE A 302 60.75 -83.45 -2.73
N ALA A 303 59.91 -84.36 -3.23
CA ALA A 303 60.13 -85.81 -3.13
C ALA A 303 61.27 -86.31 -4.04
N GLU A 304 61.57 -85.59 -5.13
CA GLU A 304 62.69 -85.89 -6.05
C GLU A 304 64.00 -85.18 -5.65
N LYS A 305 63.93 -84.15 -4.78
CA LYS A 305 65.09 -83.35 -4.34
C LYS A 305 65.44 -83.52 -2.85
N ARG A 306 65.07 -84.66 -2.25
CA ARG A 306 65.44 -85.10 -0.89
C ARG A 306 66.25 -86.39 -0.90
N ALA A 307 67.18 -86.49 -1.84
CA ALA A 307 68.23 -87.51 -1.85
C ALA A 307 69.59 -86.91 -2.25
N THR A 308 69.90 -85.72 -1.75
CA THR A 308 71.27 -85.20 -1.61
C THR A 308 71.22 -84.07 -0.59
N ASP A 309 72.16 -84.12 0.34
CA ASP A 309 72.50 -83.09 1.34
C ASP A 309 71.61 -83.07 2.60
N ARG A 310 71.59 -84.24 3.25
CA ARG A 310 71.65 -84.30 4.71
C ARG A 310 73.12 -84.20 5.13
N GLU A 311 73.62 -83.00 5.32
CA GLU A 311 74.77 -82.70 6.16
C GLU A 311 74.75 -81.20 6.46
N GLU A 312 75.22 -80.83 7.65
CA GLU A 312 75.20 -79.48 8.24
C GLU A 312 73.86 -79.03 8.84
N ALA A 313 73.33 -79.90 9.70
CA ALA A 313 72.73 -79.40 10.92
C ALA A 313 73.85 -78.96 11.88
N GLU A 314 73.63 -77.80 12.50
CA GLU A 314 74.20 -77.37 13.78
C GLU A 314 75.56 -76.66 13.76
N ARG A 315 75.51 -75.33 13.73
CA ARG A 315 76.17 -74.51 14.76
C ARG A 315 75.46 -73.18 15.01
N ASP A 316 75.04 -73.06 16.28
CA ASP A 316 74.93 -71.83 17.06
C ASP A 316 73.65 -71.00 16.96
N ARG A 317 72.57 -71.62 17.45
CA ARG A 317 71.55 -70.93 18.24
C ARG A 317 72.05 -70.77 19.68
N ALA A 318 72.57 -69.58 20.01
CA ALA A 318 72.23 -68.84 21.22
C ALA A 318 73.19 -67.66 21.37
N GLU A 319 72.68 -66.44 21.17
CA GLU A 319 72.99 -65.36 22.11
C GLU A 319 71.91 -64.28 22.02
N ALA A 320 71.09 -64.29 23.05
CA ALA A 320 70.09 -63.29 23.29
C ALA A 320 70.75 -61.96 23.66
N THR A 321 70.34 -60.90 22.98
CA THR A 321 69.98 -59.60 23.56
C THR A 321 70.93 -59.00 24.61
N ARG A 322 71.52 -57.83 24.32
CA ARG A 322 71.34 -56.62 25.14
C ARG A 322 72.02 -55.34 24.59
N LYS A 323 71.21 -54.27 24.63
CA LYS A 323 71.56 -52.88 24.97
C LYS A 323 72.16 -51.94 23.91
N ARG A 324 71.59 -51.85 22.70
CA ARG A 324 71.68 -50.59 21.89
C ARG A 324 70.40 -50.14 21.18
N PHE A 325 69.25 -50.76 21.44
CA PHE A 325 67.98 -50.34 20.85
C PHE A 325 66.98 -49.68 21.80
N ARG A 326 67.14 -49.77 23.14
CA ARG A 326 66.20 -49.12 24.07
C ARG A 326 66.37 -47.60 24.19
N LEU A 327 67.54 -47.04 23.94
CA LEU A 327 67.68 -45.58 23.91
C LEU A 327 67.05 -45.00 22.63
N MET A 328 67.32 -45.60 21.47
CA MET A 328 66.80 -45.13 20.18
C MET A 328 65.27 -45.27 20.09
N THR A 329 64.67 -46.35 20.61
CA THR A 329 63.20 -46.47 20.64
C THR A 329 62.58 -45.52 21.66
N VAL A 330 63.21 -45.27 22.81
CA VAL A 330 62.70 -44.29 23.78
C VAL A 330 62.81 -42.87 23.24
N PHE A 331 63.90 -42.50 22.59
CA PHE A 331 64.03 -41.19 21.92
C PHE A 331 63.11 -41.06 20.71
N ALA A 332 62.91 -42.12 19.91
CA ALA A 332 61.96 -42.10 18.80
C ALA A 332 60.51 -41.95 19.30
N VAL A 333 60.14 -42.66 20.38
CA VAL A 333 58.81 -42.53 20.98
C VAL A 333 58.62 -41.15 21.60
N ILE A 334 59.63 -40.59 22.28
CA ILE A 334 59.58 -39.22 22.82
C ILE A 334 59.49 -38.19 21.68
N ALA A 335 60.22 -38.37 20.57
CA ALA A 335 60.16 -37.48 19.42
C ALA A 335 58.79 -37.53 18.71
N ILE A 336 58.20 -38.72 18.60
CA ILE A 336 56.84 -38.90 18.07
C ILE A 336 55.82 -38.26 19.03
N LEU A 337 55.98 -38.43 20.35
CA LEU A 337 55.12 -37.79 21.34
C LEU A 337 55.24 -36.27 21.29
N LEU A 338 56.44 -35.72 21.16
CA LEU A 338 56.66 -34.28 20.99
C LEU A 338 56.08 -33.76 19.67
N MET A 339 56.15 -34.52 18.58
CA MET A 339 55.48 -34.16 17.32
C MET A 339 53.96 -34.21 17.44
N VAL A 340 53.39 -35.19 18.14
CA VAL A 340 51.94 -35.27 18.38
C VAL A 340 51.49 -34.14 19.30
N ILE A 341 52.27 -33.81 20.34
CA ILE A 341 51.98 -32.68 21.23
C ILE A 341 52.14 -31.35 20.48
N ALA A 342 53.16 -31.19 19.63
CA ALA A 342 53.33 -30.00 18.79
C ALA A 342 52.20 -29.88 17.75
N ALA A 343 51.77 -30.98 17.13
CA ALA A 343 50.64 -31.01 16.21
C ALA A 343 49.32 -30.72 16.95
N TRP A 344 49.15 -31.22 18.18
CA TRP A 344 48.00 -30.91 19.01
C TRP A 344 48.00 -29.46 19.49
N MET A 345 49.17 -28.89 19.84
CA MET A 345 49.30 -27.48 20.18
C MET A 345 49.06 -26.58 18.97
N ALA A 346 49.53 -26.97 17.77
CA ALA A 346 49.22 -26.26 16.53
C ALA A 346 47.73 -26.34 16.17
N TRP A 347 47.12 -27.52 16.29
CA TRP A 347 45.67 -27.71 16.10
C TRP A 347 44.84 -26.93 17.11
N ARG A 348 45.27 -26.92 18.39
CA ARG A 348 44.64 -26.16 19.47
C ARG A 348 44.80 -24.64 19.29
N SER A 349 45.95 -24.18 18.78
CA SER A 349 46.19 -22.78 18.43
C SER A 349 45.25 -22.32 17.31
N ILE A 350 45.08 -23.13 16.27
CA ILE A 350 44.16 -22.86 15.16
C ILE A 350 42.70 -22.88 15.63
N GLN A 351 42.35 -23.72 16.61
CA GLN A 351 41.01 -23.74 17.21
C GLN A 351 40.73 -22.55 18.16
N GLN A 352 41.75 -21.97 18.80
CA GLN A 352 41.56 -20.85 19.73
C GLN A 352 41.19 -19.53 19.02
N GLU A 353 41.60 -19.32 17.77
CA GLU A 353 41.22 -18.12 17.00
C GLU A 353 39.71 -18.05 16.74
N GLN A 354 39.04 -19.19 16.54
CA GLN A 354 37.60 -19.26 16.26
C GLN A 354 36.71 -18.93 17.47
N ILE A 355 37.18 -19.21 18.70
CA ILE A 355 36.43 -18.96 19.94
C ILE A 355 36.46 -17.47 20.33
N ALA A 356 37.58 -16.78 20.09
CA ALA A 356 37.74 -15.37 20.43
C ALA A 356 36.87 -14.44 19.55
N GLU A 357 36.74 -14.74 18.27
CA GLU A 357 35.88 -13.98 17.34
C GLU A 357 34.39 -14.15 17.63
N GLN A 358 33.95 -15.36 18.00
CA GLN A 358 32.55 -15.61 18.38
C GLN A 358 32.15 -14.88 19.67
N LEU A 359 33.06 -14.78 20.65
CA LEU A 359 32.82 -14.02 21.88
C LEU A 359 32.70 -12.51 21.61
N LEU A 360 33.49 -11.97 20.68
CA LEU A 360 33.36 -10.57 20.24
C LEU A 360 32.04 -10.34 19.49
N ALA A 361 31.63 -11.25 18.60
CA ALA A 361 30.38 -11.15 17.85
C ALA A 361 29.14 -11.20 18.78
N ASN A 362 29.14 -12.11 19.77
CA ASN A 362 28.09 -12.19 20.79
C ASN A 362 28.00 -10.91 21.64
N ASN A 363 29.14 -10.33 22.04
CA ASN A 363 29.17 -9.06 22.78
C ASN A 363 28.63 -7.90 21.94
N TYR A 364 29.03 -7.79 20.67
CA TYR A 364 28.51 -6.76 19.77
C TYR A 364 27.00 -6.92 19.52
N TRP A 365 26.50 -8.15 19.42
CA TRP A 365 25.06 -8.40 19.31
C TRP A 365 24.29 -7.95 20.55
N ALA A 366 24.79 -8.28 21.75
CA ALA A 366 24.19 -7.85 23.01
C ALA A 366 24.24 -6.32 23.18
N SER A 367 25.33 -5.65 22.79
CA SER A 367 25.44 -4.19 22.77
C SER A 367 24.48 -3.53 21.78
N GLY A 368 24.24 -4.15 20.62
CA GLY A 368 23.21 -3.69 19.67
C GLY A 368 21.80 -3.74 20.27
N VAL A 369 21.46 -4.83 20.97
CA VAL A 369 20.16 -4.98 21.65
C VAL A 369 20.01 -4.00 22.82
N GLY A 370 21.09 -3.71 23.55
CA GLY A 370 21.09 -2.74 24.64
C GLY A 370 20.84 -1.31 24.14
N THR A 371 21.55 -0.90 23.08
CA THR A 371 21.41 0.44 22.48
C THR A 371 20.08 0.65 21.75
N GLU A 372 19.48 -0.41 21.20
CA GLU A 372 18.11 -0.42 20.66
C GLU A 372 17.07 -0.09 21.75
N ARG A 373 17.24 -0.60 22.97
CA ARG A 373 16.38 -0.24 24.12
C ARG A 373 16.54 1.20 24.58
N GLU A 374 17.69 1.81 24.32
CA GLU A 374 18.00 3.21 24.63
C GLU A 374 17.64 4.17 23.48
N ASN A 375 17.04 3.67 22.39
CA ASN A 375 16.57 4.44 21.23
C ASN A 375 17.69 5.18 20.46
N ASP A 376 18.92 4.64 20.43
CA ASP A 376 20.02 5.11 19.57
C ASP A 376 20.29 4.13 18.42
N PRO A 377 19.56 4.25 17.29
CA PRO A 377 19.55 3.26 16.22
C PRO A 377 20.81 3.27 15.35
N ILE A 378 21.56 4.37 15.31
CA ILE A 378 22.79 4.46 14.49
C ILE A 378 23.89 3.64 15.14
N THR A 379 24.04 3.79 16.45
CA THR A 379 24.99 3.03 17.25
C THR A 379 24.61 1.54 17.27
N ALA A 380 23.31 1.23 17.41
CA ALA A 380 22.81 -0.15 17.33
C ALA A 380 23.09 -0.81 15.97
N ALA A 381 22.82 -0.10 14.87
CA ALA A 381 23.12 -0.57 13.51
C ALA A 381 24.61 -0.83 13.29
N HIS A 382 25.48 0.03 13.83
CA HIS A 382 26.93 -0.18 13.77
C HIS A 382 27.36 -1.45 14.50
N PHE A 383 26.79 -1.74 15.67
CA PHE A 383 27.06 -2.95 16.44
C PHE A 383 26.54 -4.22 15.74
N TYR A 384 25.35 -4.19 15.15
CA TYR A 384 24.81 -5.32 14.38
C TYR A 384 25.60 -5.62 13.10
N ALA A 385 26.01 -4.57 12.37
CA ALA A 385 26.85 -4.73 11.18
C ALA A 385 28.24 -5.32 11.50
N ARG A 386 28.76 -5.08 12.71
CA ARG A 386 30.03 -5.64 13.18
C ARG A 386 29.87 -7.07 13.68
N ALA A 387 28.76 -7.38 14.34
CA ALA A 387 28.43 -8.74 14.79
C ALA A 387 28.26 -9.70 13.60
N THR A 388 27.57 -9.29 12.54
CA THR A 388 27.30 -10.12 11.35
C THR A 388 28.53 -10.53 10.53
N ARG A 389 29.70 -9.90 10.73
CA ARG A 389 30.95 -10.33 10.10
C ARG A 389 31.55 -11.60 10.72
N GLY A 390 31.17 -11.94 11.95
CA GLY A 390 31.71 -13.09 12.70
C GLY A 390 30.79 -14.32 12.78
N TYR A 391 29.54 -14.23 12.29
CA TYR A 391 28.63 -15.37 12.22
C TYR A 391 28.73 -16.02 10.84
N SER A 392 28.94 -17.34 10.79
CA SER A 392 28.99 -18.13 9.56
C SER A 392 27.64 -18.75 9.18
N ASP A 393 26.63 -18.67 10.05
CA ASP A 393 25.29 -19.22 9.83
C ASP A 393 24.40 -18.22 9.06
N ALA A 394 23.82 -18.69 7.95
CA ALA A 394 23.01 -17.88 7.03
C ALA A 394 21.76 -17.28 7.70
N THR A 395 21.23 -17.96 8.72
CA THR A 395 19.98 -17.59 9.39
C THR A 395 20.14 -16.33 10.26
N ASP A 396 21.28 -16.21 10.96
CA ASP A 396 21.57 -15.07 11.84
C ASP A 396 22.04 -13.84 11.06
N ILE A 397 22.74 -14.04 9.92
CA ILE A 397 23.03 -12.96 8.95
C ILE A 397 21.73 -12.39 8.39
N GLN A 398 20.73 -13.25 8.11
CA GLN A 398 19.44 -12.84 7.58
C GLN A 398 18.63 -12.05 8.63
N ALA A 399 18.64 -12.48 9.89
CA ALA A 399 18.02 -11.75 11.00
C ALA A 399 18.66 -10.37 11.24
N GLY A 400 20.01 -10.30 11.20
CA GLY A 400 20.76 -9.05 11.32
C GLY A 400 20.47 -8.08 10.16
N ARG A 401 20.37 -8.59 8.92
CA ARG A 401 19.97 -7.79 7.75
C ARG A 401 18.53 -7.32 7.83
N LEU A 402 17.58 -8.17 8.25
CA LEU A 402 16.18 -7.79 8.39
C LEU A 402 15.99 -6.66 9.41
N LYS A 403 16.69 -6.71 10.55
CA LYS A 403 16.65 -5.63 11.55
C LYS A 403 17.27 -4.33 11.03
N LEU A 404 18.39 -4.42 10.32
CA LEU A 404 19.02 -3.26 9.69
C LEU A 404 18.10 -2.62 8.63
N GLN A 405 17.41 -3.46 7.85
CA GLN A 405 16.47 -3.06 6.82
C GLN A 405 15.22 -2.40 7.44
N ALA A 406 14.65 -2.99 8.49
CA ALA A 406 13.51 -2.41 9.21
C ALA A 406 13.81 -1.02 9.80
N LEU A 407 15.00 -0.82 10.37
CA LEU A 407 15.45 0.48 10.89
C LEU A 407 15.70 1.52 9.77
N GLN A 408 16.07 1.08 8.57
CA GLN A 408 16.20 1.94 7.39
C GLN A 408 14.85 2.26 6.74
N THR A 409 13.91 1.31 6.73
CA THR A 409 12.56 1.46 6.15
C THR A 409 11.70 2.49 6.88
N THR A 410 11.79 2.59 8.22
CA THR A 410 11.04 3.60 8.99
C THR A 410 11.48 5.04 8.70
N ARG A 411 12.70 5.24 8.16
CA ARG A 411 13.25 6.58 7.85
C ARG A 411 13.21 6.93 6.36
N ASN A 412 13.08 5.95 5.46
CA ASN A 412 13.04 6.15 4.00
C ASN A 412 11.65 5.83 3.41
N ALA A 413 10.57 6.29 4.06
CA ALA A 413 9.18 6.12 3.60
C ALA A 413 8.84 6.80 2.25
N ILE A 414 9.81 7.10 1.39
CA ILE A 414 9.59 7.45 -0.02
C ILE A 414 10.68 6.74 -0.84
N ALA A 415 10.59 5.42 -0.96
CA ALA A 415 11.34 4.68 -1.98
C ALA A 415 10.48 4.59 -3.25
N LEU A 416 10.94 5.30 -4.28
CA LEU A 416 10.36 5.45 -5.62
C LEU A 416 10.74 4.27 -6.54
N ASP A 417 10.79 3.05 -6.02
CA ASP A 417 11.35 1.88 -6.74
C ASP A 417 10.32 1.12 -7.60
N SER A 418 9.04 1.46 -7.50
CA SER A 418 7.96 0.86 -8.31
C SER A 418 7.32 1.91 -9.23
N VAL A 419 7.97 2.17 -10.36
CA VAL A 419 7.46 3.11 -11.38
C VAL A 419 6.47 2.40 -12.30
N MET A 420 5.19 2.80 -12.26
CA MET A 420 4.15 2.42 -13.23
C MET A 420 4.37 3.16 -14.56
N GLY A 421 5.29 2.66 -15.38
CA GLY A 421 5.75 3.34 -16.58
C GLY A 421 4.74 3.35 -17.74
N HIS A 422 4.52 4.53 -18.32
CA HIS A 422 3.82 4.75 -19.58
C HIS A 422 4.78 5.37 -20.62
N ASP A 423 4.52 5.13 -21.91
CA ASP A 423 5.36 5.64 -23.02
C ASP A 423 4.99 7.09 -23.43
N GLY A 424 4.09 7.71 -22.67
CA GLY A 424 3.51 9.03 -22.92
C GLY A 424 2.96 9.63 -21.63
N LYS A 425 2.54 10.90 -21.69
CA LYS A 425 2.04 11.63 -20.52
C LYS A 425 0.85 10.89 -19.89
N VAL A 426 0.99 10.50 -18.62
CA VAL A 426 -0.12 9.99 -17.81
C VAL A 426 -1.14 11.13 -17.62
N LEU A 427 -2.38 10.89 -18.01
CA LEU A 427 -3.48 11.85 -17.96
C LEU A 427 -4.35 11.67 -16.73
N GLY A 428 -4.28 10.51 -16.08
CA GLY A 428 -4.85 10.30 -14.76
C GLY A 428 -4.67 8.88 -14.26
N ALA A 429 -5.08 8.67 -13.02
CA ALA A 429 -5.04 7.39 -12.34
C ALA A 429 -6.17 7.28 -11.32
N ALA A 430 -6.61 6.07 -11.02
CA ALA A 430 -7.63 5.75 -10.03
C ALA A 430 -7.32 4.43 -9.33
N PHE A 431 -7.47 4.37 -8.02
CA PHE A 431 -7.41 3.11 -7.27
C PHE A 431 -8.74 2.35 -7.37
N SER A 432 -8.67 1.02 -7.38
CA SER A 432 -9.83 0.19 -7.05
C SER A 432 -10.34 0.51 -5.65
N ALA A 433 -11.61 0.23 -5.39
CA ALA A 433 -12.26 0.38 -4.11
C ALA A 433 -11.53 -0.38 -3.00
N ASP A 434 -11.01 -1.58 -3.29
CA ASP A 434 -10.19 -2.37 -2.34
C ASP A 434 -8.71 -1.95 -2.28
N GLU A 435 -8.29 -0.92 -3.03
CA GLU A 435 -6.91 -0.43 -3.15
C GLU A 435 -5.89 -1.49 -3.61
N SER A 436 -6.34 -2.68 -4.00
CA SER A 436 -5.50 -3.78 -4.50
C SER A 436 -5.06 -3.58 -5.95
N ARG A 437 -5.69 -2.65 -6.66
CA ARG A 437 -5.43 -2.37 -8.07
C ARG A 437 -5.38 -0.86 -8.34
N ILE A 438 -4.59 -0.51 -9.34
CA ILE A 438 -4.45 0.87 -9.82
C ILE A 438 -4.77 0.88 -11.31
N LEU A 439 -5.68 1.74 -11.73
CA LEU A 439 -5.98 2.03 -13.11
C LEU A 439 -5.30 3.33 -13.50
N THR A 440 -4.66 3.35 -14.66
CA THR A 440 -3.93 4.51 -15.19
C THR A 440 -4.32 4.69 -16.65
N TRP A 441 -4.34 5.93 -17.15
CA TRP A 441 -4.61 6.22 -18.56
C TRP A 441 -3.69 7.33 -19.07
N SER A 442 -3.29 7.23 -20.34
CA SER A 442 -2.17 8.01 -20.87
C SER A 442 -2.35 8.44 -22.32
N ALA A 443 -1.57 9.46 -22.69
CA ALA A 443 -1.35 9.89 -24.06
C ALA A 443 -0.60 8.85 -24.92
N ASP A 444 -0.07 7.78 -24.32
CA ASP A 444 0.49 6.62 -25.06
C ASP A 444 -0.57 5.73 -25.72
N LYS A 445 -1.83 6.17 -25.72
CA LYS A 445 -3.00 5.46 -26.26
C LYS A 445 -3.39 4.21 -25.49
N THR A 446 -2.94 4.08 -24.24
CA THR A 446 -3.29 2.95 -23.37
C THR A 446 -3.88 3.40 -22.05
N ALA A 447 -4.83 2.61 -21.56
CA ALA A 447 -5.08 2.49 -20.13
C ALA A 447 -4.44 1.20 -19.61
N ARG A 448 -3.85 1.24 -18.42
CA ARG A 448 -3.18 0.10 -17.79
C ARG A 448 -3.74 -0.15 -16.41
N LEU A 449 -3.99 -1.42 -16.11
CA LEU A 449 -4.38 -1.91 -14.80
C LEU A 449 -3.15 -2.52 -14.13
N TRP A 450 -2.92 -2.18 -12.87
CA TRP A 450 -1.79 -2.63 -12.07
C TRP A 450 -2.29 -3.32 -10.80
N ARG A 451 -1.53 -4.27 -10.27
CA ARG A 451 -1.74 -4.84 -8.93
C ARG A 451 -0.84 -4.12 -7.94
N SER A 452 -1.40 -3.80 -6.78
CA SER A 452 -0.71 -3.27 -5.60
C SER A 452 -0.96 -4.23 -4.44
N ASP A 453 0.04 -5.02 -4.05
CA ASP A 453 -0.01 -5.78 -2.82
C ASP A 453 0.51 -4.89 -1.69
N GLY A 454 -0.40 -4.29 -0.90
CA GLY A 454 -0.09 -3.25 0.10
C GLY A 454 0.96 -3.57 1.19
N ALA A 455 1.70 -4.67 1.10
CA ALA A 455 2.84 -5.04 1.94
C ALA A 455 4.16 -5.28 1.17
N ALA A 456 4.16 -5.42 -0.16
CA ALA A 456 5.37 -5.55 -0.96
C ALA A 456 5.45 -4.42 -1.99
N GLN A 457 6.66 -3.90 -2.21
CA GLN A 457 6.89 -2.77 -3.11
C GLN A 457 6.90 -3.20 -4.59
N ASP A 458 6.09 -4.19 -5.00
CA ASP A 458 6.07 -4.75 -6.36
C ASP A 458 4.76 -4.43 -7.10
N VAL A 459 4.81 -3.42 -7.97
CA VAL A 459 3.65 -3.08 -8.82
C VAL A 459 3.71 -3.87 -10.13
N THR A 460 2.75 -4.76 -10.36
CA THR A 460 2.70 -5.61 -11.57
C THR A 460 1.63 -5.13 -12.54
N GLU A 461 1.97 -4.92 -13.82
CA GLU A 461 0.99 -4.63 -14.88
C GLU A 461 0.10 -5.87 -15.08
N LEU A 462 -1.19 -5.72 -14.79
CA LEU A 462 -2.21 -6.75 -14.96
C LEU A 462 -2.80 -6.74 -16.35
N ALA A 463 -3.06 -5.57 -16.93
CA ALA A 463 -3.69 -5.51 -18.24
C ALA A 463 -3.39 -4.20 -18.96
N ARG A 464 -3.37 -4.27 -20.30
CA ARG A 464 -3.20 -3.12 -21.19
C ARG A 464 -4.39 -3.00 -22.13
N MET A 465 -5.06 -1.85 -22.07
CA MET A 465 -6.29 -1.53 -22.80
C MET A 465 -5.97 -0.47 -23.86
N GLY A 466 -5.84 -0.90 -25.10
CA GLY A 466 -5.41 -0.05 -26.22
C GLY A 466 -6.54 0.68 -26.94
N HIS A 467 -6.23 1.91 -27.36
CA HIS A 467 -7.04 2.79 -28.22
C HIS A 467 -6.25 3.25 -29.44
N ASP A 468 -6.92 3.82 -30.45
CA ASP A 468 -6.27 4.36 -31.65
C ASP A 468 -5.81 5.82 -31.46
N GLY A 469 -6.24 6.44 -30.35
CA GLY A 469 -5.93 7.80 -29.93
C GLY A 469 -5.64 7.89 -28.43
N ILE A 470 -5.40 9.11 -27.95
CA ILE A 470 -5.10 9.39 -26.54
C ILE A 470 -6.25 8.89 -25.67
N VAL A 471 -5.96 8.19 -24.56
CA VAL A 471 -7.01 7.79 -23.60
C VAL A 471 -7.22 8.95 -22.64
N LEU A 472 -8.39 9.57 -22.72
CA LEU A 472 -8.73 10.78 -21.95
C LEU A 472 -9.21 10.44 -20.55
N GLY A 473 -9.73 9.23 -20.34
CA GLY A 473 -10.10 8.75 -19.02
C GLY A 473 -10.49 7.28 -18.99
N ALA A 474 -10.53 6.74 -17.79
CA ALA A 474 -10.95 5.38 -17.51
C ALA A 474 -11.63 5.29 -16.13
N ALA A 475 -12.56 4.34 -15.97
CA ALA A 475 -13.30 4.12 -14.73
C ALA A 475 -13.60 2.64 -14.51
N PHE A 476 -13.59 2.20 -13.25
CA PHE A 476 -14.12 0.90 -12.86
C PHE A 476 -15.64 0.91 -12.86
N SER A 477 -16.27 -0.23 -13.14
CA SER A 477 -17.66 -0.46 -12.75
C SER A 477 -17.79 -0.53 -11.23
N ALA A 478 -19.00 -0.31 -10.69
CA ALA A 478 -19.23 -0.33 -9.24
C ALA A 478 -18.86 -1.67 -8.57
N ASP A 479 -18.98 -2.77 -9.29
CA ASP A 479 -18.57 -4.12 -8.86
C ASP A 479 -17.13 -4.48 -9.24
N GLU A 480 -16.40 -3.55 -9.88
CA GLU A 480 -15.03 -3.68 -10.36
C GLU A 480 -14.76 -4.86 -11.30
N SER A 481 -15.82 -5.42 -11.89
CA SER A 481 -15.74 -6.50 -12.87
C SER A 481 -15.45 -5.99 -14.28
N ARG A 482 -15.65 -4.68 -14.52
CA ARG A 482 -15.46 -4.04 -15.81
C ARG A 482 -14.67 -2.74 -15.70
N ILE A 483 -14.04 -2.36 -16.80
CA ILE A 483 -13.40 -1.07 -16.96
C ILE A 483 -13.98 -0.38 -18.19
N LEU A 484 -14.43 0.86 -18.03
CA LEU A 484 -14.81 1.74 -19.12
C LEU A 484 -13.62 2.66 -19.44
N THR A 485 -13.31 2.82 -20.71
CA THR A 485 -12.27 3.73 -21.21
C THR A 485 -12.85 4.61 -22.30
N TRP A 486 -12.44 5.88 -22.38
CA TRP A 486 -12.85 6.80 -23.44
C TRP A 486 -11.66 7.57 -24.00
N SER A 487 -11.65 7.75 -25.32
CA SER A 487 -10.49 8.22 -26.06
C SER A 487 -10.83 9.27 -27.11
N ASP A 488 -9.81 10.06 -27.48
CA ASP A 488 -9.84 10.99 -28.61
C ASP A 488 -10.02 10.29 -29.97
N ASP A 489 -9.93 8.95 -30.02
CA ASP A 489 -10.31 8.16 -31.21
C ASP A 489 -11.83 8.13 -31.49
N LYS A 490 -12.61 8.89 -30.72
CA LYS A 490 -14.08 8.99 -30.79
C LYS A 490 -14.77 7.69 -30.39
N THR A 491 -14.09 6.81 -29.65
CA THR A 491 -14.66 5.58 -29.10
C THR A 491 -14.59 5.54 -27.57
N ALA A 492 -15.59 4.89 -26.99
CA ALA A 492 -15.52 4.38 -25.63
C ALA A 492 -15.52 2.85 -25.70
N ARG A 493 -14.66 2.20 -24.92
CA ARG A 493 -14.50 0.73 -24.89
C ARG A 493 -14.73 0.23 -23.48
N LEU A 494 -15.51 -0.85 -23.38
CA LEU A 494 -15.78 -1.57 -22.14
C LEU A 494 -14.97 -2.88 -22.15
N TRP A 495 -14.27 -3.14 -21.05
CA TRP A 495 -13.37 -4.28 -20.86
C TRP A 495 -13.90 -5.13 -19.71
N ASP A 496 -14.11 -6.42 -19.93
CA ASP A 496 -14.57 -7.37 -18.91
C ASP A 496 -13.39 -8.14 -18.32
N PHE A 497 -13.31 -8.23 -16.99
CA PHE A 497 -12.32 -9.03 -16.27
C PHE A 497 -13.03 -10.09 -15.42
N GLY A 498 -12.91 -11.37 -15.82
CA GLY A 498 -13.50 -12.50 -15.09
C GLY A 498 -12.85 -12.71 -13.72
N VAL A 499 -13.65 -13.16 -12.74
CA VAL A 499 -13.29 -13.27 -11.33
C VAL A 499 -12.22 -14.33 -11.02
N ASP A 500 -11.80 -15.15 -11.98
CA ASP A 500 -10.73 -16.12 -11.80
C ASP A 500 -9.92 -16.26 -13.10
N GLY A 501 -8.73 -15.62 -13.14
CA GLY A 501 -7.73 -15.81 -14.20
C GLY A 501 -8.08 -15.17 -15.56
N PHE A 502 -7.11 -14.44 -16.11
CA PHE A 502 -7.08 -13.92 -17.50
C PHE A 502 -7.82 -14.78 -18.53
N PRO A 503 -8.67 -14.20 -19.40
CA PRO A 503 -8.44 -14.33 -20.86
C PRO A 503 -9.11 -13.20 -21.71
N PRO A 504 -9.43 -13.46 -22.99
CA PRO A 504 -8.75 -13.04 -24.22
C PRO A 504 -9.09 -11.61 -24.69
N GLY A 505 -8.16 -10.99 -25.42
CA GLY A 505 -8.38 -9.70 -26.05
C GLY A 505 -9.51 -9.73 -27.09
N ALA A 506 -10.53 -8.90 -26.88
CA ALA A 506 -11.18 -8.02 -27.86
C ALA A 506 -12.42 -7.37 -27.21
N PRO A 507 -12.72 -6.10 -27.51
CA PRO A 507 -13.94 -5.46 -27.03
C PRO A 507 -15.18 -6.13 -27.63
N SER A 508 -16.17 -6.41 -26.78
CA SER A 508 -17.54 -6.72 -27.20
C SER A 508 -18.20 -5.43 -27.71
N LEU A 509 -18.15 -5.19 -29.02
CA LEU A 509 -18.93 -4.13 -29.66
C LEU A 509 -20.41 -4.53 -29.67
N ALA A 510 -21.21 -3.93 -28.79
CA ALA A 510 -22.66 -3.94 -28.91
C ALA A 510 -23.04 -3.14 -30.17
N GLY A 511 -23.42 -3.85 -31.23
CA GLY A 511 -23.88 -3.27 -32.49
C GLY A 511 -25.19 -2.51 -32.32
N GLY A 512 -25.13 -1.19 -32.48
CA GLY A 512 -26.27 -0.32 -32.73
C GLY A 512 -26.01 0.47 -34.00
N GLY A 513 -26.47 -0.05 -35.13
CA GLY A 513 -26.33 0.62 -36.43
C GLY A 513 -27.15 1.90 -36.47
N TYR A 514 -26.47 3.05 -36.59
CA TYR A 514 -27.08 4.27 -37.12
C TYR A 514 -26.82 4.32 -38.62
N HIS A 515 -27.83 3.94 -39.41
CA HIS A 515 -27.95 4.36 -40.79
C HIS A 515 -27.98 5.89 -40.82
N ARG A 516 -27.00 6.51 -41.49
CA ARG A 516 -27.06 7.92 -41.85
C ARG A 516 -27.10 7.99 -43.37
N ASP A 517 -28.29 8.28 -43.89
CA ASP A 517 -28.53 8.54 -45.29
C ASP A 517 -27.66 9.72 -45.75
N GLY A 518 -26.81 9.46 -46.73
CA GLY A 518 -26.04 10.48 -47.43
C GLY A 518 -26.90 11.13 -48.50
N HIS A 519 -27.43 12.32 -48.22
CA HIS A 519 -27.79 13.24 -49.29
C HIS A 519 -26.52 13.90 -49.82
N GLY A 520 -26.07 13.43 -50.98
CA GLY A 520 -25.10 14.14 -51.81
C GLY A 520 -25.75 15.37 -52.45
N SER A 521 -25.14 16.53 -52.23
CA SER A 521 -25.37 17.73 -53.04
C SER A 521 -24.23 17.83 -54.04
N SER A 522 -24.54 17.53 -55.30
CA SER A 522 -23.82 18.05 -56.47
C SER A 522 -24.72 19.09 -57.13
N GLY A 523 -24.23 20.32 -57.24
CA GLY A 523 -24.91 21.49 -57.79
C GLY A 523 -24.34 22.77 -57.23
#